data_AF-A0A3S8UCK2-F1
#
_entry.id   AF-A0A3S8UCK2-F1
#
_cell.length_a   1.000
_cell.length_b   1.000
_cell.length_c   1.000
_cell.angle_alpha   90.00
_cell.angle_beta   90.00
_cell.angle_gamma   90.00
#
_symmetry.space_group_name_H-M   'P 1'
#
loop_
_entity.id
_entity.type
_entity.pdbx_description
1 polymer ?
#
loop_
_entity_poly.entity_id
_entity_poly.type
_entity_poly.pdbx_seq_one_letter_code
_entity_poly.pdbx_strand_id
1 'polypeptide(L)'
;MDFRRAAFPRHVGEEEDAQDALSAHVMVESAEGELLGYFRVMLFGWGAGLEQGYAARFYDVTPLAGYALPIAEMGRFCLAPGGVHPDVLRMAWGAMTRLVDEGQAGLLVGCTSFRGADWGLHRSGLALLAAGHLGPEEHRPGRKAAEVVNYPALVGPVTDRRASLAALPPLLRTYLGMGGWVSDHAVVDRELDTLHVFTCVEVDKVPKARAASLRVVAG
;
A
#
# COMPACT_ATOMS: atom_id res chain seq x y z
N MET A 1 17.66 -3.02 -10.48
CA MET A 1 17.96 -3.58 -9.14
C MET A 1 18.42 -2.52 -8.14
N ASP A 2 19.41 -1.67 -8.46
CA ASP A 2 19.94 -0.69 -7.50
C ASP A 2 18.93 0.34 -6.98
N PHE A 3 18.03 0.83 -7.82
CA PHE A 3 17.01 1.82 -7.43
C PHE A 3 16.08 1.30 -6.32
N ARG A 4 15.59 0.07 -6.47
CA ARG A 4 14.72 -0.55 -5.46
C ARG A 4 15.51 -0.86 -4.18
N ARG A 5 16.74 -1.37 -4.31
CA ARG A 5 17.61 -1.67 -3.16
C ARG A 5 17.87 -0.44 -2.28
N ALA A 6 17.99 0.75 -2.87
CA ALA A 6 18.15 1.99 -2.12
C ALA A 6 16.91 2.34 -1.26
N ALA A 7 15.71 1.98 -1.74
CA ALA A 7 14.45 2.25 -1.04
C ALA A 7 14.07 1.13 -0.05
N PHE A 8 14.44 -0.11 -0.34
CA PHE A 8 14.17 -1.31 0.46
C PHE A 8 15.47 -2.03 0.78
N PRO A 9 16.33 -1.45 1.63
CA PRO A 9 17.61 -2.06 1.97
C PRO A 9 17.35 -3.34 2.77
N ARG A 10 17.75 -4.49 2.23
CA ARG A 10 17.79 -5.75 2.96
C ARG A 10 19.13 -5.92 3.67
N HIS A 11 19.11 -6.55 4.84
CA HIS A 11 20.33 -6.91 5.55
C HIS A 11 21.14 -7.98 4.82
N VAL A 12 20.49 -8.89 4.09
CA VAL A 12 21.11 -9.98 3.33
C VAL A 12 20.33 -10.21 2.03
N GLY A 13 21.05 -10.52 0.94
CA GLY A 13 20.45 -10.89 -0.35
C GLY A 13 20.19 -9.71 -1.30
N GLU A 14 19.69 -10.04 -2.50
CA GLU A 14 19.29 -9.06 -3.50
C GLU A 14 17.88 -8.52 -3.19
N GLU A 15 17.58 -7.30 -3.66
CA GLU A 15 16.22 -6.75 -3.57
C GLU A 15 15.36 -7.31 -4.71
N GLU A 16 15.11 -8.61 -4.62
CA GLU A 16 14.28 -9.40 -5.53
C GLU A 16 13.55 -10.48 -4.70
N ASP A 17 12.32 -10.82 -5.08
CA ASP A 17 11.58 -11.93 -4.49
C ASP A 17 10.72 -12.66 -5.54
N ALA A 18 10.13 -13.78 -5.15
CA ALA A 18 9.31 -14.61 -6.04
C ALA A 18 8.13 -13.89 -6.71
N GLN A 19 7.69 -12.72 -6.20
CA GLN A 19 6.61 -11.95 -6.83
C GLN A 19 7.09 -11.14 -8.02
N ASP A 20 8.39 -10.92 -8.18
CA ASP A 20 8.93 -10.14 -9.30
C ASP A 20 8.63 -10.84 -10.63
N ALA A 21 8.84 -12.16 -10.73
CA ALA A 21 8.52 -12.91 -11.94
C ALA A 21 7.01 -12.94 -12.30
N LEU A 22 6.13 -12.60 -11.34
CA LEU A 22 4.68 -12.67 -11.49
C LEU A 22 4.02 -11.30 -11.64
N SER A 23 4.79 -10.22 -11.49
CA SER A 23 4.25 -8.87 -11.46
C SER A 23 4.49 -8.13 -12.76
N ALA A 24 3.55 -7.25 -13.12
CA ALA A 24 3.85 -6.16 -14.02
C ALA A 24 4.73 -5.14 -13.30
N HIS A 25 5.82 -4.73 -13.95
CA HIS A 25 6.74 -3.73 -13.42
C HIS A 25 6.44 -2.38 -14.06
N VAL A 26 6.21 -1.37 -13.23
CA VAL A 26 5.96 -0.01 -13.69
C VAL A 26 7.14 0.87 -13.30
N MET A 27 7.73 1.50 -14.31
CA MET A 27 8.85 2.41 -14.18
C MET A 27 8.40 3.78 -14.68
N VAL A 28 8.72 4.82 -13.92
CA VAL A 28 8.48 6.21 -14.30
C VAL A 28 9.84 6.84 -14.52
N GLU A 29 10.12 7.25 -15.75
CA GLU A 29 11.44 7.74 -16.17
C GLU A 29 11.38 9.22 -16.56
N SER A 30 12.52 9.91 -16.44
CA SER A 30 12.71 11.24 -17.03
C SER A 30 12.81 11.15 -18.56
N ALA A 31 12.80 12.30 -19.24
CA ALA A 31 13.02 12.34 -20.69
C ALA A 31 14.41 11.82 -21.09
N GLU A 32 15.37 11.92 -20.17
CA GLU A 32 16.75 11.46 -20.31
C GLU A 32 16.94 9.99 -19.91
N GLY A 33 15.86 9.30 -19.49
CA GLY A 33 15.89 7.88 -19.09
C GLY A 33 16.30 7.64 -17.64
N GLU A 34 16.32 8.66 -16.77
CA GLU A 34 16.57 8.48 -15.34
C GLU A 34 15.34 7.87 -14.67
N LEU A 35 15.50 6.80 -13.89
CA LEU A 35 14.40 6.19 -13.14
C LEU A 35 14.00 7.09 -11.96
N LEU A 36 12.79 7.64 -12.01
CA LEU A 36 12.24 8.55 -11.00
C LEU A 36 11.26 7.86 -10.04
N GLY A 37 10.65 6.76 -10.45
CA GLY A 37 9.72 6.00 -9.64
C GLY A 37 9.56 4.57 -10.12
N TYR A 38 9.24 3.69 -9.18
CA TYR A 38 9.05 2.28 -9.45
C TYR A 38 7.97 1.69 -8.55
N PHE A 39 7.17 0.79 -9.10
CA PHE A 39 6.35 -0.14 -8.31
C PHE A 39 6.09 -1.39 -9.15
N ARG A 40 5.57 -2.43 -8.49
CA ARG A 40 5.07 -3.63 -9.17
C ARG A 40 3.61 -3.85 -8.86
N VAL A 41 2.90 -4.48 -9.79
CA VAL A 41 1.49 -4.84 -9.64
C VAL A 41 1.30 -6.31 -10.00
N MET A 42 0.67 -7.05 -9.10
CA MET A 42 0.20 -8.40 -9.38
C MET A 42 -1.32 -8.37 -9.47
N LEU A 43 -1.88 -9.00 -10.51
CA LEU A 43 -3.32 -9.13 -10.70
C LEU A 43 -3.79 -10.54 -10.36
N PHE A 44 -4.82 -10.63 -9.53
CA PHE A 44 -5.50 -11.86 -9.18
C PHE A 44 -6.90 -11.85 -9.76
N GLY A 45 -7.25 -12.85 -10.57
CA GLY A 45 -8.56 -12.91 -11.24
C GLY A 45 -9.75 -13.12 -10.30
N TRP A 46 -9.51 -13.44 -9.03
CA TRP A 46 -10.53 -13.66 -8.00
C TRP A 46 -9.94 -13.45 -6.60
N GLY A 47 -10.79 -13.24 -5.59
CA GLY A 47 -10.38 -12.94 -4.22
C GLY A 47 -9.37 -13.94 -3.62
N ALA A 48 -9.65 -15.24 -3.71
CA ALA A 48 -8.77 -16.29 -3.16
C ALA A 48 -7.38 -16.34 -3.81
N GLY A 49 -7.18 -15.70 -4.97
CA GLY A 49 -5.85 -15.57 -5.56
C GLY A 49 -4.88 -14.78 -4.69
N LEU A 50 -5.38 -13.87 -3.84
CA LEU A 50 -4.57 -13.01 -2.99
C LEU A 50 -3.68 -13.77 -1.99
N GLU A 51 -4.01 -15.02 -1.66
CA GLU A 51 -3.15 -15.91 -0.85
C GLU A 51 -1.74 -16.11 -1.46
N GLN A 52 -1.59 -15.89 -2.77
CA GLN A 52 -0.30 -15.96 -3.45
C GLN A 52 0.51 -14.65 -3.35
N GLY A 53 -0.15 -13.56 -2.95
CA GLY A 53 0.44 -12.22 -2.88
C GLY A 53 1.47 -12.02 -1.77
N TYR A 54 2.11 -10.87 -1.81
CA TYR A 54 3.06 -10.44 -0.78
C TYR A 54 2.36 -10.20 0.57
N ALA A 55 1.19 -9.57 0.58
CA ALA A 55 0.44 -9.27 1.80
C ALA A 55 0.07 -10.55 2.58
N ALA A 56 -0.28 -11.62 1.86
CA ALA A 56 -0.61 -12.92 2.46
C ALA A 56 0.56 -13.57 3.23
N ARG A 57 1.79 -13.08 3.11
CA ARG A 57 2.91 -13.54 3.93
C ARG A 57 2.80 -13.05 5.38
N PHE A 58 2.14 -11.92 5.60
CA PHE A 58 2.07 -11.24 6.90
C PHE A 58 0.65 -11.16 7.47
N TYR A 59 -0.35 -11.22 6.60
CA TYR A 59 -1.76 -11.10 6.93
C TYR A 59 -2.49 -12.39 6.56
N ASP A 60 -3.47 -12.76 7.37
CA ASP A 60 -4.45 -13.78 6.97
C ASP A 60 -5.49 -13.10 6.07
N VAL A 61 -5.41 -13.37 4.77
CA VAL A 61 -6.25 -12.74 3.75
C VAL A 61 -7.48 -13.57 3.40
N THR A 62 -7.72 -14.68 4.13
CA THR A 62 -8.91 -15.53 3.96
C THR A 62 -10.24 -14.76 3.92
N PRO A 63 -10.46 -13.68 4.69
CA PRO A 63 -11.69 -12.87 4.60
C PRO A 63 -11.96 -12.26 3.22
N LEU A 64 -10.90 -12.06 2.41
CA LEU A 64 -11.01 -11.54 1.04
C LEU A 64 -11.17 -12.65 -0.01
N ALA A 65 -11.13 -13.94 0.37
CA ALA A 65 -11.16 -15.04 -0.57
C ALA A 65 -12.44 -15.05 -1.44
N GLY A 66 -13.56 -14.60 -0.87
CA GLY A 66 -14.86 -14.47 -1.53
C GLY A 66 -15.09 -13.14 -2.27
N TYR A 67 -14.09 -12.26 -2.38
CA TYR A 67 -14.26 -10.98 -3.06
C TYR A 67 -14.60 -11.20 -4.55
N ALA A 68 -15.69 -10.57 -5.01
CA ALA A 68 -16.35 -10.91 -6.27
C ALA A 68 -15.61 -10.43 -7.53
N LEU A 69 -14.72 -9.45 -7.38
CA LEU A 69 -13.98 -8.84 -8.48
C LEU A 69 -12.49 -9.16 -8.38
N PRO A 70 -11.73 -9.02 -9.49
CA PRO A 70 -10.28 -9.14 -9.47
C PRO A 70 -9.63 -8.20 -8.45
N ILE A 71 -8.49 -8.63 -7.91
CA ILE A 71 -7.70 -7.88 -6.94
C ILE A 71 -6.37 -7.50 -7.59
N ALA A 72 -5.99 -6.23 -7.52
CA ALA A 72 -4.66 -5.75 -7.83
C ALA A 72 -3.86 -5.59 -6.53
N GLU A 73 -2.74 -6.29 -6.37
CA GLU A 73 -1.80 -6.03 -5.28
C GLU A 73 -0.66 -5.15 -5.79
N MET A 74 -0.46 -4.01 -5.13
CA MET A 74 0.67 -3.13 -5.38
C MET A 74 1.78 -3.38 -4.35
N GLY A 75 3.01 -3.53 -4.84
CA GLY A 75 4.19 -3.69 -4.03
C GLY A 75 5.35 -2.81 -4.47
N ARG A 76 6.36 -2.71 -3.59
CA ARG A 76 7.65 -2.06 -3.86
C ARG A 76 7.54 -0.65 -4.44
N PHE A 77 6.56 0.11 -3.99
CA PHE A 77 6.42 1.51 -4.39
C PHE A 77 7.55 2.36 -3.82
N CYS A 78 8.43 2.86 -4.68
CA CYS A 78 9.51 3.75 -4.32
C CYS A 78 9.70 4.87 -5.34
N LEU A 79 10.25 5.99 -4.87
CA LEU A 79 10.55 7.18 -5.65
C LEU A 79 12.03 7.51 -5.50
N ALA A 80 12.58 8.23 -6.48
CA ALA A 80 13.98 8.65 -6.45
C ALA A 80 14.29 9.46 -5.18
N PRO A 81 15.47 9.25 -4.57
CA PRO A 81 15.92 10.09 -3.47
C PRO A 81 16.13 11.53 -3.96
N GLY A 82 15.66 12.52 -3.20
CA GLY A 82 15.73 13.94 -3.60
C GLY A 82 14.39 14.68 -3.53
N GLY A 83 13.28 13.93 -3.39
CA GLY A 83 11.97 14.49 -3.12
C GLY A 83 10.89 13.90 -4.02
N VAL A 84 9.66 13.99 -3.55
CA VAL A 84 8.49 13.54 -4.31
C VAL A 84 8.21 14.56 -5.41
N HIS A 85 8.55 14.26 -6.65
CA HIS A 85 8.08 15.08 -7.77
C HIS A 85 6.57 14.83 -7.95
N PRO A 86 5.69 15.84 -7.82
CA PRO A 86 4.24 15.65 -7.90
C PRO A 86 3.80 14.95 -9.19
N ASP A 87 4.47 15.23 -10.31
CA ASP A 87 4.20 14.56 -11.58
C ASP A 87 4.57 13.08 -11.61
N VAL A 88 5.62 12.66 -10.88
CA VAL A 88 6.01 11.24 -10.83
C VAL A 88 4.95 10.44 -10.09
N LEU A 89 4.45 10.95 -8.96
CA LEU A 89 3.30 10.35 -8.28
C LEU A 89 2.07 10.32 -9.18
N ARG A 90 1.77 11.44 -9.83
CA ARG A 90 0.62 11.56 -10.73
C ARG A 90 0.67 10.52 -11.85
N MET A 91 1.83 10.37 -12.51
CA MET A 91 2.06 9.36 -13.55
C MET A 91 1.97 7.94 -13.01
N ALA A 92 2.56 7.65 -11.85
CA ALA A 92 2.48 6.34 -11.22
C ALA A 92 1.02 5.95 -10.94
N TRP A 93 0.21 6.88 -10.43
CA TRP A 93 -1.22 6.65 -10.25
C TRP A 93 -2.00 6.54 -11.55
N GLY A 94 -1.61 7.26 -12.60
CA GLY A 94 -2.18 7.09 -13.95
C GLY A 94 -1.93 5.68 -14.48
N ALA A 95 -0.70 5.19 -14.40
CA ALA A 95 -0.33 3.83 -14.78
C ALA A 95 -1.08 2.78 -13.94
N MET A 96 -1.18 2.98 -12.62
CA MET A 96 -1.97 2.12 -11.74
C MET A 96 -3.45 2.10 -12.16
N THR A 97 -4.01 3.25 -12.52
CA THR A 97 -5.41 3.35 -12.95
C THR A 97 -5.67 2.56 -14.23
N ARG A 98 -4.73 2.60 -15.20
CA ARG A 98 -4.80 1.75 -16.39
C ARG A 98 -4.79 0.27 -16.03
N LEU A 99 -3.85 -0.16 -15.20
CA LEU A 99 -3.73 -1.58 -14.80
C LEU A 99 -4.98 -2.07 -14.06
N VAL A 100 -5.57 -1.21 -13.22
CA VAL A 100 -6.83 -1.49 -12.53
C VAL A 100 -8.00 -1.58 -13.51
N ASP A 101 -8.13 -0.63 -14.43
CA ASP A 101 -9.23 -0.61 -15.41
C ASP A 101 -9.09 -1.78 -16.43
N GLU A 102 -7.90 -2.03 -16.96
CA GLU A 102 -7.59 -3.13 -17.90
C GLU A 102 -7.75 -4.50 -17.24
N GLY A 103 -7.30 -4.64 -15.99
CA GLY A 103 -7.47 -5.85 -15.18
C GLY A 103 -8.87 -6.00 -14.58
N GLN A 104 -9.76 -5.03 -14.80
CA GLN A 104 -11.10 -4.93 -14.21
C GLN A 104 -11.10 -5.14 -12.68
N ALA A 105 -10.03 -4.70 -12.01
CA ALA A 105 -9.87 -4.90 -10.58
C ALA A 105 -10.91 -4.09 -9.81
N GLY A 106 -11.62 -4.76 -8.90
CA GLY A 106 -12.55 -4.12 -7.97
C GLY A 106 -11.89 -3.73 -6.66
N LEU A 107 -10.68 -4.23 -6.41
CA LEU A 107 -9.93 -4.00 -5.17
C LEU A 107 -8.46 -3.76 -5.47
N LEU A 108 -7.90 -2.71 -4.88
CA LEU A 108 -6.47 -2.48 -4.80
C LEU A 108 -5.99 -2.76 -3.38
N VAL A 109 -5.02 -3.64 -3.22
CA VAL A 109 -4.47 -4.03 -1.91
C VAL A 109 -2.96 -3.83 -1.86
N GLY A 110 -2.41 -3.74 -0.65
CA GLY A 110 -0.98 -3.74 -0.42
C GLY A 110 -0.62 -3.55 1.04
N CYS A 111 0.68 -3.50 1.32
CA CYS A 111 1.22 -3.18 2.64
C CYS A 111 1.79 -1.77 2.62
N THR A 112 1.22 -0.85 3.40
CA THR A 112 1.79 0.50 3.52
C THR A 112 2.58 0.64 4.80
N SER A 113 3.85 1.01 4.64
CA SER A 113 4.83 1.05 5.73
C SER A 113 5.06 2.44 6.28
N PHE A 114 5.12 2.53 7.60
CA PHE A 114 5.77 3.57 8.37
C PHE A 114 7.26 3.23 8.50
N ARG A 115 8.13 4.24 8.40
CA ARG A 115 9.57 4.05 8.59
C ARG A 115 9.90 3.95 10.08
N GLY A 116 10.69 2.96 10.46
CA GLY A 116 11.00 2.62 11.86
C GLY A 116 10.02 1.57 12.40
N ALA A 117 10.56 0.49 12.96
CA ALA A 117 9.79 -0.63 13.51
C ALA A 117 9.19 -0.36 14.90
N ASP A 118 9.59 0.72 15.58
CA ASP A 118 9.01 1.13 16.87
C ASP A 118 7.64 1.81 16.65
N TRP A 119 6.57 1.11 17.02
CA TRP A 119 5.20 1.63 16.90
C TRP A 119 4.92 2.85 17.77
N GLY A 120 5.69 3.04 18.85
CA GLY A 120 5.55 4.20 19.73
C GLY A 120 5.78 5.52 18.98
N LEU A 121 6.68 5.51 17.99
CA LEU A 121 6.96 6.66 17.12
C LEU A 121 5.78 7.02 16.21
N HIS A 122 4.90 6.06 15.92
CA HIS A 122 3.79 6.20 14.97
C HIS A 122 2.43 6.37 15.64
N ARG A 123 2.41 6.55 16.96
CA ARG A 123 1.18 6.52 17.78
C ARG A 123 0.08 7.48 17.30
N SER A 124 0.44 8.69 16.87
CA SER A 124 -0.54 9.68 16.39
C SER A 124 -1.18 9.24 15.06
N GLY A 125 -0.38 8.77 14.11
CA GLY A 125 -0.87 8.20 12.85
C GLY A 125 -1.77 6.99 13.08
N LEU A 126 -1.32 6.06 13.93
CA LEU A 126 -2.11 4.87 14.30
C LEU A 126 -3.42 5.23 15.01
N ALA A 127 -3.44 6.27 15.85
CA ALA A 127 -4.66 6.80 16.46
C ALA A 127 -5.67 7.28 15.41
N LEU A 128 -5.19 8.00 14.39
CA LEU A 128 -6.04 8.44 13.30
C LEU A 128 -6.61 7.27 12.49
N LEU A 129 -5.80 6.23 12.24
CA LEU A 129 -6.25 5.02 11.56
C LEU A 129 -7.34 4.29 12.36
N ALA A 130 -7.12 4.09 13.67
CA ALA A 130 -8.05 3.41 14.56
C ALA A 130 -9.40 4.14 14.66
N ALA A 131 -9.39 5.48 14.63
CA ALA A 131 -10.58 6.28 14.82
C ALA A 131 -11.54 6.32 13.63
N GLY A 132 -11.11 5.95 12.42
CA GLY A 132 -11.99 6.13 11.26
C GLY A 132 -11.54 5.52 9.94
N HIS A 133 -10.49 4.70 9.91
CA HIS A 133 -9.99 4.07 8.68
C HIS A 133 -9.90 2.55 8.76
N LEU A 134 -10.43 1.91 9.79
CA LEU A 134 -10.48 0.45 9.85
C LEU A 134 -11.45 -0.09 8.78
N GLY A 135 -11.03 -1.15 8.09
CA GLY A 135 -11.84 -1.81 7.08
C GLY A 135 -13.08 -2.51 7.64
N PRO A 136 -14.05 -2.84 6.77
CA PRO A 136 -15.23 -3.63 7.14
C PRO A 136 -14.82 -4.99 7.69
N GLU A 137 -15.53 -5.48 8.70
CA GLU A 137 -15.15 -6.67 9.49
C GLU A 137 -15.05 -7.92 8.61
N GLU A 138 -15.97 -8.06 7.66
CA GLU A 138 -16.05 -9.17 6.70
C GLU A 138 -14.89 -9.23 5.69
N HIS A 139 -14.13 -8.15 5.53
CA HIS A 139 -12.99 -8.08 4.60
C HIS A 139 -11.67 -7.78 5.29
N ARG A 140 -11.71 -7.49 6.59
CA ARG A 140 -10.50 -7.13 7.33
C ARG A 140 -9.61 -8.36 7.47
N PRO A 141 -8.33 -8.29 7.10
CA PRO A 141 -7.44 -9.43 7.24
C PRO A 141 -7.21 -9.79 8.71
N GLY A 142 -7.04 -11.08 8.97
CA GLY A 142 -6.62 -11.61 10.26
C GLY A 142 -5.11 -11.46 10.49
N ARG A 143 -4.69 -11.81 11.71
CA ARG A 143 -3.27 -11.76 12.13
C ARG A 143 -2.56 -13.05 11.71
N LYS A 144 -1.43 -12.94 11.01
CA LYS A 144 -0.60 -14.07 10.60
C LYS A 144 0.88 -13.92 10.98
N ALA A 145 1.41 -12.70 10.93
CA ALA A 145 2.78 -12.42 11.34
C ALA A 145 3.03 -12.70 12.84
N ALA A 146 4.26 -13.07 13.18
CA ALA A 146 4.66 -13.39 14.55
C ALA A 146 4.65 -12.16 15.48
N GLU A 147 4.99 -10.98 14.95
CA GLU A 147 5.02 -9.73 15.71
C GLU A 147 4.02 -8.72 15.13
N VAL A 148 2.98 -8.41 15.90
CA VAL A 148 1.91 -7.48 15.51
C VAL A 148 1.56 -6.52 16.64
N VAL A 149 1.14 -5.32 16.28
CA VAL A 149 0.66 -4.29 17.19
C VAL A 149 -0.85 -4.17 17.02
N ASN A 150 -1.62 -4.56 18.06
CA ASN A 150 -3.05 -4.29 18.14
C ASN A 150 -3.30 -2.81 18.47
N TYR A 151 -2.98 -1.94 17.52
CA TYR A 151 -2.92 -0.51 17.78
C TYR A 151 -4.25 0.09 18.25
N PRO A 152 -5.47 -0.33 17.82
CA PRO A 152 -6.72 0.25 18.34
C PRO A 152 -6.90 0.10 19.86
N ALA A 153 -6.29 -0.92 20.47
CA ALA A 153 -6.32 -1.12 21.92
C ALA A 153 -5.26 -0.30 22.68
N LEU A 154 -4.29 0.30 21.97
CA LEU A 154 -3.10 0.94 22.56
C LEU A 154 -3.07 2.46 22.31
N VAL A 155 -3.56 2.87 21.15
CA VAL A 155 -3.62 4.27 20.76
C VAL A 155 -4.87 4.90 21.36
N GLY A 156 -4.67 5.89 22.22
CA GLY A 156 -5.77 6.66 22.77
C GLY A 156 -6.47 7.52 21.70
N PRO A 157 -7.31 8.48 22.10
CA PRO A 157 -8.02 9.31 21.15
C PRO A 157 -7.06 10.16 20.29
N VAL A 158 -7.52 10.54 19.10
CA VAL A 158 -6.82 11.51 18.25
C VAL A 158 -6.84 12.87 18.94
N THR A 159 -5.67 13.36 19.37
CA THR A 159 -5.53 14.64 20.06
C THR A 159 -5.34 15.81 19.10
N ASP A 160 -4.54 15.63 18.05
CA ASP A 160 -4.34 16.59 16.96
C ASP A 160 -4.48 15.87 15.62
N ARG A 161 -5.60 16.15 14.93
CA ARG A 161 -5.89 15.52 13.63
C ARG A 161 -4.89 15.94 12.54
N ARG A 162 -4.43 17.19 12.53
CA ARG A 162 -3.52 17.71 11.51
C ARG A 162 -2.14 17.09 11.66
N ALA A 163 -1.62 17.02 12.89
CA ALA A 163 -0.35 16.36 13.18
C ALA A 163 -0.43 14.85 12.90
N SER A 164 -1.54 14.20 13.27
CA SER A 164 -1.73 12.77 13.01
C SER A 164 -1.79 12.46 11.51
N LEU A 165 -2.43 13.31 10.71
CA LEU A 165 -2.43 13.19 9.26
C LEU A 165 -1.03 13.36 8.70
N ALA A 166 -0.28 14.36 9.15
CA ALA A 166 1.10 14.59 8.71
C ALA A 166 2.05 13.42 9.05
N ALA A 167 1.77 12.69 10.14
CA ALA A 167 2.53 11.52 10.57
C ALA A 167 2.28 10.26 9.72
N LEU A 168 1.19 10.20 8.93
CA LEU A 168 0.94 9.08 8.03
C LEU A 168 1.92 9.09 6.84
N PRO A 169 2.36 7.92 6.34
CA PRO A 169 3.10 7.82 5.09
C PRO A 169 2.36 8.53 3.95
N PRO A 170 3.04 9.27 3.05
CA PRO A 170 2.39 10.00 1.96
C PRO A 170 1.48 9.13 1.07
N LEU A 171 1.93 7.91 0.82
CA LEU A 171 1.16 6.94 0.04
C LEU A 171 -0.10 6.49 0.77
N LEU A 172 -0.02 6.23 2.08
CA LEU A 172 -1.17 5.90 2.93
C LEU A 172 -2.22 7.02 2.88
N ARG A 173 -1.80 8.28 3.04
CA ARG A 173 -2.72 9.42 2.94
C ARG A 173 -3.47 9.46 1.61
N THR A 174 -2.80 9.08 0.53
CA THR A 174 -3.41 9.06 -0.81
C THR A 174 -4.47 7.97 -0.88
N TYR A 175 -4.20 6.76 -0.39
CA TYR A 175 -5.21 5.69 -0.31
C TYR A 175 -6.42 6.09 0.52
N LEU A 176 -6.20 6.64 1.73
CA LEU A 176 -7.30 7.06 2.60
C LEU A 176 -8.15 8.18 1.95
N GLY A 177 -7.52 9.10 1.21
CA GLY A 177 -8.22 10.12 0.42
C GLY A 177 -9.04 9.56 -0.75
N MET A 178 -8.76 8.33 -1.18
CA MET A 178 -9.53 7.59 -2.19
C MET A 178 -10.60 6.68 -1.57
N GLY A 179 -10.90 6.84 -0.28
CA GLY A 179 -11.85 5.97 0.44
C GLY A 179 -11.22 4.68 0.95
N GLY A 180 -9.89 4.59 0.95
CA GLY A 180 -9.18 3.42 1.43
C GLY A 180 -9.30 3.20 2.94
N TRP A 181 -9.06 1.96 3.33
CA TRP A 181 -9.11 1.48 4.70
C TRP A 181 -7.92 0.57 5.03
N VAL A 182 -7.73 0.27 6.30
CA VAL A 182 -6.61 -0.52 6.83
C VAL A 182 -7.04 -1.67 7.75
N SER A 183 -6.14 -2.62 7.99
CA SER A 183 -6.26 -3.64 9.05
C SER A 183 -6.38 -3.02 10.45
N ASP A 184 -6.80 -3.79 11.45
CA ASP A 184 -6.83 -3.36 12.87
C ASP A 184 -5.54 -3.67 13.64
N HIS A 185 -4.50 -4.00 12.90
CA HIS A 185 -3.18 -4.27 13.43
C HIS A 185 -2.13 -3.87 12.43
N ALA A 186 -0.95 -3.55 12.96
CA ALA A 186 0.24 -3.31 12.17
C ALA A 186 1.24 -4.44 12.40
N VAL A 187 1.97 -4.82 11.38
CA VAL A 187 3.01 -5.84 11.40
C VAL A 187 4.35 -5.14 11.59
N VAL A 188 5.16 -5.66 12.53
CA VAL A 188 6.50 -5.16 12.80
C VAL A 188 7.47 -5.91 11.90
N ASP A 189 8.11 -5.20 10.96
CA ASP A 189 9.13 -5.73 10.08
C ASP A 189 10.50 -5.20 10.52
N ARG A 190 11.24 -6.05 11.23
CA ARG A 190 12.58 -5.72 11.74
C ARG A 190 13.67 -5.81 10.67
N GLU A 191 13.43 -6.52 9.58
CA GLU A 191 14.41 -6.64 8.50
C GLU A 191 14.47 -5.35 7.68
N LEU A 192 13.31 -4.74 7.42
CA LEU A 192 13.22 -3.47 6.69
C LEU A 192 13.20 -2.24 7.62
N ASP A 193 13.23 -2.44 8.93
CA ASP A 193 12.98 -1.41 9.95
C ASP A 193 11.70 -0.60 9.63
N THR A 194 10.59 -1.32 9.49
CA THR A 194 9.28 -0.71 9.22
C THR A 194 8.18 -1.26 10.10
N LEU A 195 7.12 -0.48 10.24
CA LEU A 195 5.84 -0.92 10.75
C LEU A 195 4.83 -0.79 9.62
N HIS A 196 4.18 -1.86 9.17
CA HIS A 196 3.25 -1.77 8.05
C HIS A 196 1.84 -2.19 8.42
N VAL A 197 0.85 -1.57 7.77
CA VAL A 197 -0.56 -1.95 7.84
C VAL A 197 -1.00 -2.52 6.50
N PHE A 198 -1.94 -3.45 6.52
CA PHE A 198 -2.65 -3.83 5.30
C PHE A 198 -3.48 -2.63 4.89
N THR A 199 -3.42 -2.26 3.61
CA THR A 199 -4.15 -1.12 3.05
C THR A 199 -4.95 -1.59 1.85
N CYS A 200 -6.17 -1.08 1.74
CA CYS A 200 -7.10 -1.45 0.70
C CYS A 200 -7.83 -0.23 0.15
N VAL A 201 -8.15 -0.25 -1.15
CA VAL A 201 -9.06 0.69 -1.81
C VAL A 201 -10.03 -0.08 -2.68
N GLU A 202 -11.32 0.11 -2.42
CA GLU A 202 -12.39 -0.39 -3.28
C GLU A 202 -12.58 0.60 -4.44
N VAL A 203 -12.47 0.10 -5.67
CA VAL A 203 -12.38 0.94 -6.87
C VAL A 203 -13.66 1.74 -7.12
N ASP A 204 -14.82 1.19 -6.75
CA ASP A 204 -16.13 1.84 -6.84
C ASP A 204 -16.35 2.94 -5.79
N LYS A 205 -15.64 2.89 -4.66
CA LYS A 205 -15.67 3.90 -3.60
C LYS A 205 -14.74 5.09 -3.85
N VAL A 206 -13.85 4.99 -4.84
CA VAL A 206 -12.98 6.12 -5.23
C VAL A 206 -13.85 7.31 -5.66
N PRO A 207 -13.66 8.51 -5.08
CA PRO A 207 -14.45 9.67 -5.45
C PRO A 207 -14.42 9.92 -6.96
N LYS A 208 -15.58 10.11 -7.59
CA LYS A 208 -15.71 10.22 -9.06
C LYS A 208 -14.78 11.26 -9.68
N ALA A 209 -14.63 12.43 -9.05
CA ALA A 209 -13.72 13.47 -9.49
C ALA A 209 -12.24 13.02 -9.44
N ARG A 210 -11.87 12.26 -8.41
CA ARG A 210 -10.53 11.69 -8.28
C ARG A 210 -10.28 10.61 -9.34
N ALA A 211 -11.22 9.69 -9.53
CA ALA A 211 -11.13 8.67 -10.58
C ALA A 211 -11.02 9.27 -11.98
N ALA A 212 -11.85 10.28 -12.31
CA ALA A 212 -11.79 11.00 -13.58
C ALA A 212 -10.42 11.68 -13.78
N SER A 213 -9.92 12.38 -12.75
CA SER A 213 -8.60 13.01 -12.80
C SER A 213 -7.48 12.00 -13.04
N LEU A 214 -7.56 10.80 -12.45
CA LEU A 214 -6.56 9.76 -12.66
C LEU A 214 -6.63 9.14 -14.07
N ARG A 215 -7.83 8.95 -14.61
CA ARG A 215 -8.04 8.45 -15.99
C ARG A 215 -7.55 9.42 -17.07
N VAL A 216 -7.63 10.74 -16.83
CA VAL A 216 -7.03 11.72 -17.74
C VAL A 216 -5.50 11.57 -17.81
N VAL A 217 -4.86 11.13 -16.72
CA VAL A 217 -3.41 10.87 -16.69
C VAL A 217 -3.06 9.53 -17.31
N ALA A 218 -3.95 8.55 -17.19
CA ALA A 218 -3.82 7.22 -17.79
C ALA A 218 -3.72 7.27 -19.34
N GLY A 219 -4.39 8.24 -19.97
CA GLY A 219 -4.45 8.37 -21.43
C GLY A 219 -5.67 7.67 -21.99
#